data_AF-A0A1Y1T071-F1
#
_entry.id   AF-A0A1Y1T071-F1
#
_cell.length_a   1.000
_cell.length_b   1.000
_cell.length_c   1.000
_cell.angle_alpha   90.00
_cell.angle_beta   90.00
_cell.angle_gamma   90.00
#
_symmetry.space_group_name_H-M   'P 1'
#
loop_
_entity.id
_entity.type
_entity.pdbx_description
1 polymer ?
#
loop_
_entity_poly.entity_id
_entity_poly.type
_entity_poly.pdbx_seq_one_letter_code
_entity_poly.pdbx_strand_id
1 'polypeptide(L)'
;MYKLTLSCFFVFLFSSVGFAQEIRLQKGNVTDNIKISDSTDATYAVYLPQSYDMERPSPVIFILDPNGQAREAVQLFRQVAEDQNYVIAASNQKIVGDSIEQDIMESVKFMNGFFRTIKVDPNLLYIAGINKGAEIASAIPLINERVSGILAINKAWINRKFIENREKPYILSLVSGTRDYSRFGMIDVLDILNGEDYPTEINYFEGGPESWPDTFTISNAVGKFTLEAMNNGERQKNDTVVNTIYQNEIKAIESLVRQGSYYTAFTQVKKAEEKFDDFERFDDQLKDLRKEIRKTREFKQQRRKWFDIKEEETFQKEDYDHFLEVDIFTNNFENIGWWAEQLDNLKEGKENKNLIERNRAYRLEGYLIDLVSINYKTTIASKASIDSKIFISILKTIVDKNDPDAYLSIVKLAGHDGDAETAMLYLEDLLKTGYKDFNKLYEIEGILDLQMSTEFNLLIEEYGGEAKYIIFDSERETEEAEATKVN
;
A
#
# COMPACT_ATOMS: atom_id res chain seq x y z
N MET A 1 -63.43 -48.09 37.16
CA MET A 1 -62.68 -49.37 37.05
C MET A 1 -61.91 -49.29 35.73
N TYR A 2 -60.58 -49.25 35.57
CA TYR A 2 -59.34 -49.51 36.32
C TYR A 2 -58.29 -48.51 35.73
N LYS A 3 -57.55 -47.67 36.47
CA LYS A 3 -56.28 -47.89 37.22
C LYS A 3 -55.08 -48.44 36.41
N LEU A 4 -54.01 -47.61 36.38
CA LEU A 4 -52.55 -47.88 36.31
C LEU A 4 -52.01 -48.47 34.99
N THR A 5 -50.83 -48.13 34.44
CA THR A 5 -49.52 -47.65 34.94
C THR A 5 -48.70 -47.17 33.72
N LEU A 6 -48.08 -45.98 33.74
CA LEU A 6 -46.66 -45.73 34.06
C LEU A 6 -45.63 -46.44 33.14
N SER A 7 -44.96 -45.67 32.27
CA SER A 7 -43.51 -45.85 32.09
C SER A 7 -42.83 -44.59 31.52
N CYS A 8 -41.83 -44.15 32.29
CA CYS A 8 -40.88 -43.06 32.12
C CYS A 8 -40.30 -42.86 30.71
N PHE A 9 -40.29 -41.61 30.25
CA PHE A 9 -39.23 -41.09 29.38
C PHE A 9 -38.84 -39.69 29.86
N PHE A 10 -37.87 -39.64 30.78
CA PHE A 10 -37.22 -38.41 31.23
C PHE A 10 -35.91 -38.32 30.44
N VAL A 11 -35.96 -37.70 29.26
CA VAL A 11 -34.76 -37.40 28.47
C VAL A 11 -34.44 -35.92 28.66
N PHE A 12 -33.31 -35.72 29.34
CA PHE A 12 -32.51 -34.51 29.40
C PHE A 12 -32.51 -33.73 28.08
N LEU A 13 -33.18 -32.58 28.05
CA LEU A 13 -32.79 -31.47 27.19
C LEU A 13 -31.83 -30.60 28.01
N PHE A 14 -30.54 -30.95 27.91
CA PHE A 14 -29.46 -30.07 28.30
C PHE A 14 -29.62 -28.76 27.55
N SER A 15 -29.88 -27.70 28.31
CA SER A 15 -29.77 -26.33 27.86
C SER A 15 -28.35 -26.12 27.33
N SER A 16 -28.19 -26.05 26.02
CA SER A 16 -27.02 -25.46 25.40
C SER A 16 -27.04 -23.97 25.72
N VAL A 17 -26.56 -23.60 26.91
CA VAL A 17 -26.13 -22.24 27.19
C VAL A 17 -24.89 -22.04 26.32
N GLY A 18 -25.11 -21.55 25.11
CA GLY A 18 -24.03 -21.04 24.29
C GLY A 18 -23.35 -19.94 25.10
N PHE A 19 -22.08 -20.14 25.44
CA PHE A 19 -21.23 -19.06 25.90
C PHE A 19 -21.10 -18.05 24.75
N ALA A 20 -22.01 -17.07 24.72
CA ALA A 20 -21.71 -15.82 24.05
C ALA A 20 -20.55 -15.21 24.84
N GLN A 21 -19.33 -15.27 24.28
CA GLN A 21 -18.23 -14.47 24.80
C GLN A 21 -18.66 -13.01 24.68
N GLU A 22 -18.96 -12.39 25.82
CA GLU A 22 -19.26 -10.97 25.90
C GLU A 22 -17.97 -10.22 25.55
N ILE A 23 -17.91 -9.64 24.35
CA ILE A 23 -16.75 -8.87 23.88
C ILE A 23 -16.62 -7.65 24.78
N ARG A 24 -15.63 -7.68 25.68
CA ARG A 24 -15.37 -6.57 26.60
C ARG A 24 -14.53 -5.51 25.90
N LEU A 25 -15.21 -4.54 25.29
CA LEU A 25 -14.55 -3.36 24.71
C LEU A 25 -13.87 -2.55 25.83
N GLN A 26 -12.57 -2.33 25.72
CA GLN A 26 -11.80 -1.58 26.70
C GLN A 26 -11.48 -0.17 26.18
N LYS A 27 -11.76 0.85 26.99
CA LYS A 27 -11.30 2.21 26.73
C LYS A 27 -9.80 2.32 27.04
N GLY A 28 -9.07 3.12 26.27
CA GLY A 28 -7.65 3.39 26.47
C GLY A 28 -6.70 2.26 26.01
N ASN A 29 -7.24 1.17 25.45
CA ASN A 29 -6.49 0.00 24.98
C ASN A 29 -7.02 -0.49 23.63
N VAL A 30 -6.14 -1.09 22.83
CA VAL A 30 -6.53 -1.74 21.57
C VAL A 30 -7.27 -3.05 21.90
N THR A 31 -8.52 -3.15 21.45
CA THR A 31 -9.29 -4.40 21.44
C THR A 31 -9.24 -4.97 20.02
N ASP A 32 -8.77 -6.20 19.86
CA ASP A 32 -8.48 -6.81 18.56
C ASP A 32 -9.29 -8.11 18.36
N ASN A 33 -9.35 -8.60 17.12
CA ASN A 33 -10.07 -9.80 16.69
C ASN A 33 -11.57 -9.74 16.99
N ILE A 34 -12.17 -8.55 16.92
CA ILE A 34 -13.63 -8.39 17.06
C ILE A 34 -14.29 -8.89 15.78
N LYS A 35 -15.21 -9.85 15.89
CA LYS A 35 -15.92 -10.41 14.73
C LYS A 35 -16.86 -9.39 14.10
N ILE A 36 -16.83 -9.30 12.77
CA ILE A 36 -17.81 -8.54 11.99
C ILE A 36 -19.11 -9.34 11.96
N SER A 37 -20.21 -8.74 12.42
CA SER A 37 -21.53 -9.36 12.34
C SER A 37 -21.86 -9.71 10.88
N ASP A 38 -22.39 -10.91 10.63
CA ASP A 38 -22.71 -11.44 9.30
C ASP A 38 -21.51 -11.90 8.44
N SER A 39 -20.33 -12.09 9.03
CA SER A 39 -19.17 -12.76 8.39
C SER A 39 -18.65 -13.91 9.25
N THR A 40 -18.20 -15.00 8.62
CA THR A 40 -17.66 -16.16 9.34
C THR A 40 -16.26 -15.91 9.89
N ASP A 41 -15.44 -15.15 9.16
CA ASP A 41 -13.99 -15.07 9.41
C ASP A 41 -13.42 -13.63 9.44
N ALA A 42 -14.21 -12.62 9.06
CA ALA A 42 -13.73 -11.24 9.01
C ALA A 42 -13.73 -10.60 10.41
N THR A 43 -12.60 -10.00 10.80
CA THR A 43 -12.42 -9.36 12.11
C THR A 43 -11.84 -7.96 12.00
N TYR A 44 -11.85 -7.21 13.10
CA TYR A 44 -11.28 -5.87 13.16
C TYR A 44 -10.66 -5.57 14.53
N ALA A 45 -9.77 -4.57 14.55
CA ALA A 45 -9.27 -3.94 15.77
C ALA A 45 -9.92 -2.59 15.98
N VAL A 46 -10.09 -2.20 17.24
CA VAL A 46 -10.64 -0.91 17.64
C VAL A 46 -9.90 -0.31 18.83
N TYR A 47 -9.82 1.01 18.86
CA TYR A 47 -9.43 1.79 20.02
C TYR A 47 -10.54 2.77 20.38
N LEU A 48 -11.03 2.66 21.62
CA LEU A 48 -11.94 3.63 22.21
C LEU A 48 -11.12 4.56 23.11
N PRO A 49 -11.13 5.88 22.90
CA PRO A 49 -10.41 6.80 23.78
C PRO A 49 -10.98 6.76 25.19
N GLN A 50 -10.19 7.18 26.18
CA GLN A 50 -10.67 7.18 27.58
C GLN A 50 -11.92 8.06 27.77
N SER A 51 -12.00 9.14 26.98
CA SER A 51 -13.11 10.08 26.94
C SER A 51 -14.36 9.59 26.22
N TYR A 52 -14.32 8.41 25.57
CA TYR A 52 -15.47 7.87 24.83
C TYR A 52 -16.71 7.73 25.73
N ASP A 53 -17.84 8.25 25.27
CA ASP A 53 -19.13 8.20 25.96
C ASP A 53 -20.24 7.79 24.96
N MET A 54 -21.10 6.86 25.37
CA MET A 54 -22.23 6.41 24.54
C MET A 54 -23.33 7.48 24.44
N GLU A 55 -23.45 8.36 25.43
CA GLU A 55 -24.43 9.46 25.40
C GLU A 55 -23.97 10.61 24.51
N ARG A 56 -22.65 10.73 24.30
CA ARG A 56 -22.01 11.72 23.43
C ARG A 56 -21.01 11.03 22.51
N PRO A 57 -21.51 10.35 21.45
CA PRO A 57 -20.67 9.52 20.60
C PRO A 57 -19.53 10.32 19.98
N SER A 58 -18.31 9.76 20.02
CA SER A 58 -17.15 10.37 19.38
C SER A 58 -17.18 10.18 17.85
N PRO A 59 -16.52 11.06 17.08
CA PRO A 59 -16.19 10.81 15.68
C PRO A 59 -15.41 9.51 15.47
N VAL A 60 -15.43 8.98 14.24
CA VAL A 60 -14.76 7.71 13.90
C VAL A 60 -13.80 7.87 12.73
N ILE A 61 -12.64 7.18 12.81
CA ILE A 61 -11.73 6.98 11.69
C ILE A 61 -11.61 5.49 11.40
N PHE A 62 -12.01 5.08 10.20
CA PHE A 62 -11.79 3.74 9.68
C PHE A 62 -10.47 3.67 8.92
N ILE A 63 -9.56 2.77 9.30
CA ILE A 63 -8.26 2.62 8.66
C ILE A 63 -8.26 1.39 7.74
N LEU A 64 -7.80 1.59 6.51
CA LEU A 64 -7.61 0.58 5.49
C LEU A 64 -6.11 0.35 5.28
N ASP A 65 -5.59 -0.74 5.86
CA ASP A 65 -4.23 -1.24 5.63
C ASP A 65 -4.28 -2.43 4.65
N PRO A 66 -3.62 -2.36 3.48
CA PRO A 66 -3.59 -3.46 2.52
C PRO A 66 -3.13 -4.80 3.10
N ASN A 67 -2.28 -4.76 4.12
CA ASN A 67 -1.72 -5.96 4.75
C ASN A 67 -2.60 -6.56 5.85
N GLY A 68 -3.76 -5.95 6.16
CA GLY A 68 -4.67 -6.41 7.21
C GLY A 68 -4.09 -6.31 8.62
N GLN A 69 -3.10 -5.43 8.84
CA GLN A 69 -2.43 -5.24 10.14
C GLN A 69 -3.22 -4.28 11.03
N ALA A 70 -4.45 -4.67 11.40
CA ALA A 70 -5.38 -3.76 12.07
C ALA A 70 -4.86 -3.25 13.42
N ARG A 71 -4.24 -4.14 14.21
CA ARG A 71 -3.74 -3.81 15.55
C ARG A 71 -2.65 -2.75 15.47
N GLU A 72 -1.71 -2.91 14.54
CA GLU A 72 -0.61 -2.00 14.28
C GLU A 72 -1.13 -0.65 13.78
N ALA A 73 -2.04 -0.66 12.80
CA ALA A 73 -2.68 0.53 12.27
C ALA A 73 -3.42 1.32 13.37
N VAL A 74 -4.23 0.66 14.19
CA VAL A 74 -4.92 1.30 15.32
C VAL A 74 -3.91 1.85 16.34
N GLN A 75 -2.83 1.13 16.61
CA GLN A 75 -1.80 1.54 17.56
C GLN A 75 -1.07 2.81 17.11
N LEU A 76 -0.86 3.01 15.80
CA LEU A 76 -0.29 4.25 15.24
C LEU A 76 -1.19 5.48 15.50
N PHE A 77 -2.50 5.29 15.52
CA PHE A 77 -3.50 6.35 15.73
C PHE A 77 -3.88 6.54 17.21
N ARG A 78 -3.34 5.73 18.13
CA ARG A 78 -3.69 5.78 19.56
C ARG A 78 -3.59 7.18 20.17
N GLN A 79 -2.49 7.89 19.91
CA GLN A 79 -2.28 9.22 20.48
C GLN A 79 -3.33 10.21 19.95
N VAL A 80 -3.67 10.11 18.67
CA VAL A 80 -4.70 10.93 18.02
C VAL A 80 -6.08 10.65 18.60
N ALA A 81 -6.39 9.38 18.87
CA ALA A 81 -7.63 8.97 19.50
C ALA A 81 -7.84 9.67 20.84
N GLU A 82 -6.80 9.69 21.69
CA GLU A 82 -6.86 10.34 23.00
C GLU A 82 -6.86 11.88 22.90
N ASP A 83 -5.95 12.46 22.12
CA ASP A 83 -5.76 13.92 22.05
C ASP A 83 -6.91 14.63 21.34
N GLN A 84 -7.51 13.98 20.34
CA GLN A 84 -8.52 14.58 19.47
C GLN A 84 -9.88 13.90 19.56
N ASN A 85 -10.08 12.97 20.51
CA ASN A 85 -11.31 12.24 20.79
C ASN A 85 -11.91 11.54 19.54
N TYR A 86 -11.16 10.61 18.97
CA TYR A 86 -11.65 9.74 17.88
C TYR A 86 -11.74 8.29 18.33
N VAL A 87 -12.78 7.60 17.91
CA VAL A 87 -12.79 6.14 17.85
C VAL A 87 -12.02 5.72 16.60
N ILE A 88 -11.09 4.79 16.74
CA ILE A 88 -10.27 4.30 15.62
C ILE A 88 -10.62 2.84 15.40
N ALA A 89 -10.89 2.44 14.15
CA ALA A 89 -11.14 1.04 13.80
C ALA A 89 -10.38 0.66 12.53
N ALA A 90 -9.82 -0.54 12.47
CA ALA A 90 -9.12 -1.04 11.29
C ALA A 90 -9.50 -2.50 11.00
N SER A 91 -9.58 -2.85 9.72
CA SER A 91 -9.92 -4.19 9.26
C SER A 91 -8.70 -5.12 9.33
N ASN A 92 -8.88 -6.36 9.82
CA ASN A 92 -7.83 -7.41 9.75
C ASN A 92 -7.75 -8.07 8.37
N GLN A 93 -8.56 -7.63 7.41
CA GLN A 93 -8.68 -8.27 6.11
C GLN A 93 -7.63 -7.66 5.18
N LYS A 94 -6.84 -8.54 4.57
CA LYS A 94 -5.89 -8.14 3.53
C LYS A 94 -6.65 -7.70 2.29
N ILE A 95 -6.17 -6.63 1.68
CA ILE A 95 -6.66 -6.13 0.40
C ILE A 95 -5.77 -6.76 -0.67
N VAL A 96 -6.20 -7.92 -1.17
CA VAL A 96 -5.42 -8.74 -2.12
C VAL A 96 -6.08 -8.76 -3.51
N GLY A 97 -7.32 -8.27 -3.63
CA GLY A 97 -8.08 -8.33 -4.87
C GLY A 97 -7.52 -7.37 -5.94
N ASP A 98 -7.53 -7.83 -7.19
CA ASP A 98 -7.35 -6.92 -8.34
C ASP A 98 -8.65 -6.12 -8.63
N SER A 99 -9.76 -6.46 -7.97
CA SER A 99 -11.06 -5.78 -8.10
C SER A 99 -11.27 -4.73 -7.01
N ILE A 100 -11.12 -3.47 -7.40
CA ILE A 100 -11.42 -2.33 -6.52
C ILE A 100 -12.88 -2.34 -6.03
N GLU A 101 -13.82 -2.84 -6.83
CA GLU A 101 -15.23 -2.95 -6.45
C GLU A 101 -15.40 -3.93 -5.28
N GLN A 102 -14.73 -5.09 -5.34
CA GLN A 102 -14.76 -6.07 -4.27
C GLN A 102 -14.16 -5.49 -2.98
N ASP A 103 -13.02 -4.84 -3.07
CA ASP A 103 -12.34 -4.25 -1.91
C ASP A 103 -13.18 -3.14 -1.25
N ILE A 104 -13.88 -2.33 -2.06
CA ILE A 104 -14.84 -1.33 -1.58
C ILE A 104 -16.00 -2.02 -0.86
N MET A 105 -16.59 -3.06 -1.45
CA MET A 105 -17.70 -3.80 -0.83
C MET A 105 -17.30 -4.43 0.50
N GLU A 106 -16.10 -5.00 0.60
CA GLU A 106 -15.57 -5.59 1.84
C GLU A 106 -15.33 -4.52 2.90
N SER A 107 -14.80 -3.36 2.51
CA SER A 107 -14.63 -2.20 3.40
C SER A 107 -15.97 -1.69 3.94
N VAL A 108 -17.00 -1.62 3.09
CA VAL A 108 -18.36 -1.23 3.49
C VAL A 108 -19.00 -2.27 4.42
N LYS A 109 -18.81 -3.57 4.18
CA LYS A 109 -19.28 -4.63 5.10
C LYS A 109 -18.64 -4.49 6.47
N PHE A 110 -17.33 -4.22 6.53
CA PHE A 110 -16.63 -3.95 7.78
C PHE A 110 -17.24 -2.76 8.54
N MET A 111 -17.37 -1.59 7.88
CA MET A 111 -17.96 -0.40 8.51
C MET A 111 -19.39 -0.65 9.02
N ASN A 112 -20.23 -1.32 8.22
CA ASN A 112 -21.60 -1.67 8.63
C ASN A 112 -21.65 -2.61 9.83
N GLY A 113 -20.75 -3.61 9.89
CA GLY A 113 -20.63 -4.49 11.05
C GLY A 113 -20.15 -3.74 12.30
N PHE A 114 -19.23 -2.79 12.14
CA PHE A 114 -18.77 -1.92 13.23
C PHE A 114 -19.90 -1.09 13.83
N PHE A 115 -20.73 -0.44 12.99
CA PHE A 115 -21.82 0.42 13.46
C PHE A 115 -22.91 -0.32 14.26
N ARG A 116 -22.99 -1.65 14.14
CA ARG A 116 -23.91 -2.47 14.94
C ARG A 116 -23.42 -2.69 16.37
N THR A 117 -22.12 -2.57 16.60
CA THR A 117 -21.46 -2.88 17.88
C THR A 117 -21.09 -1.62 18.65
N ILE A 118 -20.68 -0.56 17.96
CA ILE A 118 -20.10 0.65 18.57
C ILE A 118 -20.84 1.90 18.09
N LYS A 119 -21.35 2.68 19.05
CA LYS A 119 -22.04 3.95 18.77
C LYS A 119 -21.02 5.06 18.56
N VAL A 120 -21.06 5.72 17.41
CA VAL A 120 -20.20 6.84 17.02
C VAL A 120 -21.04 7.97 16.45
N ASP A 121 -20.45 9.16 16.26
CA ASP A 121 -21.15 10.27 15.64
C ASP A 121 -21.41 9.96 14.14
N PRO A 122 -22.67 9.86 13.69
CA PRO A 122 -22.98 9.49 12.31
C PRO A 122 -22.67 10.60 11.29
N ASN A 123 -22.39 11.83 11.73
CA ASN A 123 -22.08 12.97 10.87
C ASN A 123 -20.56 13.24 10.77
N LEU A 124 -19.74 12.57 11.57
CA LEU A 124 -18.29 12.76 11.63
C LEU A 124 -17.59 11.42 11.36
N LEU A 125 -17.76 10.97 10.12
CA LEU A 125 -17.23 9.73 9.56
C LEU A 125 -16.01 10.02 8.69
N TYR A 126 -14.85 9.49 9.09
CA TYR A 126 -13.61 9.63 8.35
C TYR A 126 -13.03 8.28 7.96
N ILE A 127 -12.29 8.26 6.87
CA ILE A 127 -11.62 7.05 6.37
C ILE A 127 -10.15 7.39 6.12
N ALA A 128 -9.25 6.60 6.67
CA ALA A 128 -7.82 6.68 6.42
C ALA A 128 -7.37 5.44 5.66
N GLY A 129 -6.36 5.58 4.80
CA GLY A 129 -5.76 4.43 4.14
C GLY A 129 -4.36 4.72 3.65
N ILE A 130 -3.58 3.65 3.46
CA ILE A 130 -2.25 3.70 2.85
C ILE A 130 -2.25 2.91 1.54
N ASN A 131 -1.57 3.42 0.51
CA ASN A 131 -1.42 2.76 -0.79
C ASN A 131 -2.77 2.32 -1.37
N LYS A 132 -2.99 1.01 -1.58
CA LYS A 132 -4.27 0.48 -2.08
C LYS A 132 -5.45 0.83 -1.16
N GLY A 133 -5.23 0.85 0.16
CA GLY A 133 -6.22 1.29 1.13
C GLY A 133 -6.56 2.77 0.98
N ALA A 134 -5.60 3.61 0.56
CA ALA A 134 -5.84 5.03 0.27
C ALA A 134 -6.66 5.22 -1.01
N GLU A 135 -6.43 4.39 -2.05
CA GLU A 135 -7.27 4.38 -3.26
C GLU A 135 -8.72 4.04 -2.90
N ILE A 136 -8.93 2.99 -2.10
CA ILE A 136 -10.27 2.57 -1.64
C ILE A 136 -10.92 3.65 -0.76
N ALA A 137 -10.17 4.21 0.21
CA ALA A 137 -10.64 5.31 1.04
C ALA A 137 -11.10 6.50 0.20
N SER A 138 -10.38 6.78 -0.90
CA SER A 138 -10.72 7.85 -1.84
C SER A 138 -11.95 7.55 -2.70
N ALA A 139 -12.23 6.27 -2.97
CA ALA A 139 -13.38 5.84 -3.76
C ALA A 139 -14.70 5.76 -2.96
N ILE A 140 -14.64 5.49 -1.65
CA ILE A 140 -15.85 5.30 -0.82
C ILE A 140 -16.78 6.54 -0.83
N PRO A 141 -16.29 7.79 -0.76
CA PRO A 141 -17.18 8.96 -0.79
C PRO A 141 -17.96 9.14 -2.09
N LEU A 142 -17.55 8.47 -3.18
CA LEU A 142 -18.30 8.46 -4.44
C LEU A 142 -19.63 7.71 -4.33
N ILE A 143 -19.75 6.80 -3.35
CA ILE A 143 -20.95 5.99 -3.10
C ILE A 143 -21.55 6.21 -1.71
N ASN A 144 -20.90 7.03 -0.87
CA ASN A 144 -21.36 7.36 0.48
C ASN A 144 -21.13 8.84 0.81
N GLU A 145 -22.18 9.64 0.64
CA GLU A 145 -22.15 11.08 0.93
C GLU A 145 -21.96 11.43 2.41
N ARG A 146 -22.09 10.45 3.33
CA ARG A 146 -21.89 10.68 4.76
C ARG A 146 -20.43 10.76 5.18
N VAL A 147 -19.49 10.42 4.29
CA VAL A 147 -18.07 10.56 4.60
C VAL A 147 -17.71 12.04 4.63
N SER A 148 -17.24 12.49 5.79
CA SER A 148 -16.88 13.87 6.10
C SER A 148 -15.43 14.18 5.73
N GLY A 149 -14.56 13.16 5.64
CA GLY A 149 -13.20 13.34 5.14
C GLY A 149 -12.41 12.06 4.93
N ILE A 150 -11.33 12.19 4.16
CA ILE A 150 -10.42 11.11 3.79
C ILE A 150 -8.99 11.50 4.18
N LEU A 151 -8.27 10.58 4.81
CA LEU A 151 -6.84 10.65 5.04
C LEU A 151 -6.13 9.66 4.11
N ALA A 152 -5.58 10.16 3.01
CA ALA A 152 -4.93 9.34 1.99
C ALA A 152 -3.39 9.41 2.14
N ILE A 153 -2.77 8.26 2.43
CA ILE A 153 -1.32 8.14 2.64
C ILE A 153 -0.69 7.45 1.43
N ASN A 154 0.32 8.10 0.84
CA ASN A 154 1.12 7.58 -0.28
C ASN A 154 0.38 7.20 -1.57
N LYS A 155 -0.94 7.36 -1.63
CA LYS A 155 -1.75 7.32 -2.87
C LYS A 155 -3.03 8.11 -2.65
N ALA A 156 -3.62 8.60 -3.74
CA ALA A 156 -4.96 9.18 -3.76
C ALA A 156 -5.58 8.95 -5.14
N TRP A 157 -6.89 8.80 -5.20
CA TRP A 157 -7.60 8.60 -6.47
C TRP A 157 -8.91 9.37 -6.46
N ILE A 158 -9.28 9.96 -7.60
CA ILE A 158 -10.56 10.64 -7.77
C ILE A 158 -11.15 10.34 -9.14
N ASN A 159 -12.47 10.52 -9.26
CA ASN A 159 -13.15 10.59 -10.54
C ASN A 159 -13.87 11.93 -10.67
N ARG A 160 -13.37 12.81 -11.55
CA ARG A 160 -13.86 14.20 -11.70
C ARG A 160 -15.37 14.28 -11.90
N LYS A 161 -15.96 13.37 -12.69
CA LYS A 161 -17.41 13.35 -12.95
C LYS A 161 -18.24 13.14 -11.68
N PHE A 162 -17.72 12.41 -10.70
CA PHE A 162 -18.41 12.23 -9.43
C PHE A 162 -18.21 13.42 -8.48
N ILE A 163 -17.03 14.05 -8.52
CA ILE A 163 -16.73 15.25 -7.72
C ILE A 163 -17.66 16.40 -8.11
N GLU A 164 -17.82 16.66 -9.42
CA GLU A 164 -18.69 17.72 -9.97
C GLU A 164 -20.16 17.59 -9.56
N ASN A 165 -20.63 16.36 -9.29
CA ASN A 165 -22.03 16.06 -8.99
C ASN A 165 -22.33 15.89 -7.49
N ARG A 166 -21.33 16.07 -6.61
CA ARG A 166 -21.54 15.88 -5.16
C ARG A 166 -22.09 17.16 -4.54
N GLU A 167 -23.17 17.05 -3.77
CA GLU A 167 -23.81 18.22 -3.14
C GLU A 167 -23.00 18.81 -1.98
N LYS A 168 -22.26 17.98 -1.25
CA LYS A 168 -21.47 18.38 -0.08
C LYS A 168 -20.00 18.09 -0.35
N PRO A 169 -19.05 18.99 -0.05
CA PRO A 169 -17.63 18.65 -0.09
C PRO A 169 -17.25 17.74 1.09
N TYR A 170 -16.17 16.97 0.94
CA TYR A 170 -15.51 16.26 2.04
C TYR A 170 -14.10 16.83 2.22
N ILE A 171 -13.51 16.63 3.39
CA ILE A 171 -12.14 17.08 3.65
C ILE A 171 -11.15 16.06 3.06
N LEU A 172 -10.23 16.50 2.20
CA LEU A 172 -9.11 15.67 1.75
C LEU A 172 -7.83 16.04 2.51
N SER A 173 -7.37 15.17 3.41
CA SER A 173 -6.03 15.28 4.00
C SER A 173 -5.11 14.25 3.37
N LEU A 174 -4.02 14.71 2.76
CA LEU A 174 -3.02 13.85 2.15
C LEU A 174 -1.78 13.76 3.03
N VAL A 175 -1.10 12.61 3.00
CA VAL A 175 0.24 12.45 3.55
C VAL A 175 1.11 11.75 2.53
N SER A 176 2.24 12.34 2.16
CA SER A 176 3.13 11.77 1.15
C SER A 176 4.55 11.60 1.68
N GLY A 177 5.09 10.39 1.54
CA GLY A 177 6.49 10.11 1.77
C GLY A 177 7.36 10.85 0.76
N THR A 178 8.46 11.46 1.20
CA THR A 178 9.34 12.21 0.29
C THR A 178 10.01 11.35 -0.80
N ARG A 179 10.06 10.03 -0.60
CA ARG A 179 10.58 9.03 -1.55
C ARG A 179 9.47 8.23 -2.23
N ASP A 180 8.21 8.59 -2.04
CA ASP A 180 7.07 7.93 -2.68
C ASP A 180 6.82 8.48 -4.10
N TYR A 181 6.65 7.57 -5.07
CA TYR A 181 6.54 7.92 -6.50
C TYR A 181 5.21 8.56 -6.89
N SER A 182 4.15 8.36 -6.10
CA SER A 182 2.81 8.92 -6.32
C SER A 182 2.71 10.40 -5.93
N ARG A 183 3.74 10.94 -5.25
CA ARG A 183 3.73 12.28 -4.64
C ARG A 183 3.17 13.38 -5.55
N PHE A 184 3.56 13.40 -6.83
CA PHE A 184 3.08 14.41 -7.76
C PHE A 184 1.64 14.17 -8.20
N GLY A 185 1.25 12.92 -8.47
CA GLY A 185 -0.16 12.58 -8.73
C GLY A 185 -1.09 12.91 -7.56
N MET A 186 -0.62 12.75 -6.31
CA MET A 186 -1.35 13.19 -5.12
C MET A 186 -1.54 14.71 -5.07
N ILE A 187 -0.53 15.49 -5.51
CA ILE A 187 -0.65 16.95 -5.62
C ILE A 187 -1.65 17.33 -6.71
N ASP A 188 -1.66 16.63 -7.84
CA ASP A 188 -2.64 16.90 -8.90
C ASP A 188 -4.08 16.63 -8.42
N VAL A 189 -4.30 15.55 -7.66
CA VAL A 189 -5.60 15.27 -7.00
C VAL A 189 -6.00 16.40 -6.06
N LEU A 190 -5.05 16.90 -5.26
CA LEU A 190 -5.29 18.01 -4.34
C LEU A 190 -5.65 19.29 -5.09
N ASP A 191 -4.90 19.64 -6.13
CA ASP A 191 -5.13 20.84 -6.93
C ASP A 191 -6.50 20.80 -7.62
N ILE A 192 -6.93 19.63 -8.10
CA ILE A 192 -8.27 19.43 -8.68
C ILE A 192 -9.36 19.68 -7.62
N LEU A 193 -9.29 19.03 -6.45
CA LEU A 193 -10.31 19.20 -5.42
C LEU A 193 -10.32 20.60 -4.83
N ASN A 194 -9.16 21.22 -4.66
CA ASN A 194 -9.04 22.60 -4.21
C ASN A 194 -9.67 23.59 -5.22
N GLY A 195 -9.58 23.30 -6.52
CA GLY A 195 -10.25 24.06 -7.57
C GLY A 195 -11.78 23.94 -7.57
N GLU A 196 -12.32 22.90 -6.94
CA GLU A 196 -13.75 22.66 -6.73
C GLU A 196 -14.21 23.07 -5.31
N ASP A 197 -13.43 23.89 -4.61
CA ASP A 197 -13.69 24.42 -3.26
C ASP A 197 -13.81 23.33 -2.16
N TYR A 198 -13.20 22.15 -2.35
CA TYR A 198 -13.09 21.15 -1.28
C TYR A 198 -12.02 21.57 -0.27
N PRO A 199 -12.23 21.38 1.05
CA PRO A 199 -11.19 21.58 2.04
C PRO A 199 -10.08 20.55 1.85
N THR A 200 -8.89 21.01 1.45
CA THR A 200 -7.74 20.14 1.20
C THR A 200 -6.55 20.48 2.08
N GLU A 201 -5.70 19.50 2.35
CA GLU A 201 -4.33 19.72 2.83
C GLU A 201 -3.41 18.58 2.38
N ILE A 202 -2.10 18.82 2.46
CA ILE A 202 -1.10 17.77 2.27
C ILE A 202 0.04 17.92 3.28
N ASN A 203 0.41 16.83 3.93
CA ASN A 203 1.53 16.72 4.86
C ASN A 203 2.63 15.84 4.26
N TYR A 204 3.84 15.96 4.77
CA TYR A 204 5.00 15.18 4.30
C TYR A 204 5.77 14.56 5.46
N PHE A 205 6.39 13.41 5.20
CA PHE A 205 7.33 12.76 6.11
C PHE A 205 8.48 12.13 5.32
N GLU A 206 9.63 11.90 5.95
CA GLU A 206 10.71 11.16 5.31
C GLU A 206 10.44 9.65 5.32
N GLY A 207 9.94 9.14 4.20
CA GLY A 207 9.55 7.74 4.04
C GLY A 207 9.41 7.38 2.57
N GLY A 208 9.37 6.07 2.31
CA GLY A 208 9.08 5.51 0.99
C GLY A 208 7.66 4.95 0.90
N PRO A 209 7.34 4.22 -0.19
CA PRO A 209 5.97 3.76 -0.47
C PRO A 209 5.32 2.87 0.58
N GLU A 210 6.11 2.02 1.24
CA GLU A 210 5.58 1.11 2.28
C GLU A 210 5.67 1.69 3.71
N SER A 211 6.20 2.91 3.84
CA SER A 211 6.43 3.50 5.16
C SER A 211 5.16 4.18 5.68
N TRP A 212 4.72 3.82 6.88
CA TRP A 212 3.76 4.65 7.62
C TRP A 212 4.42 5.96 8.07
N PRO A 213 3.69 7.09 8.09
CA PRO A 213 4.17 8.31 8.70
C PRO A 213 4.32 8.13 10.21
N ASP A 214 5.15 8.96 10.82
CA ASP A 214 5.25 9.01 12.27
C ASP A 214 3.93 9.51 12.92
N THR A 215 3.83 9.32 14.24
CA THR A 215 2.60 9.64 14.99
C THR A 215 2.26 11.13 15.03
N PHE A 216 3.24 12.04 14.95
CA PHE A 216 2.96 13.47 14.95
C PHE A 216 2.42 13.92 13.59
N THR A 217 2.96 13.40 12.49
CA THR A 217 2.45 13.63 11.13
C THR A 217 1.03 13.10 10.98
N ILE A 218 0.74 11.89 11.48
CA ILE A 218 -0.63 11.34 11.49
C ILE A 218 -1.57 12.24 12.31
N SER A 219 -1.14 12.67 13.51
CA SER A 219 -1.92 13.56 14.37
C SER A 219 -2.27 14.88 13.68
N ASN A 220 -1.33 15.46 12.96
CA ASN A 220 -1.57 16.70 12.23
C ASN A 220 -2.54 16.50 11.08
N ALA A 221 -2.38 15.42 10.31
CA ALA A 221 -3.24 15.11 9.18
C ALA A 221 -4.71 14.93 9.63
N VAL A 222 -4.93 14.19 10.72
CA VAL A 222 -6.25 14.09 11.37
C VAL A 222 -6.69 15.42 11.98
N GLY A 223 -5.74 16.24 12.41
CA GLY A 223 -5.98 17.58 12.93
C GLY A 223 -6.83 18.44 11.99
N LYS A 224 -6.67 18.31 10.67
CA LYS A 224 -7.53 19.03 9.70
C LYS A 224 -9.01 18.69 9.88
N PHE A 225 -9.34 17.41 10.06
CA PHE A 225 -10.74 17.00 10.33
C PHE A 225 -11.28 17.67 11.59
N THR A 226 -10.46 17.70 12.64
CA THR A 226 -10.84 18.30 13.92
C THR A 226 -11.04 19.80 13.81
N LEU A 227 -10.12 20.52 13.17
CA LEU A 227 -10.17 21.97 13.03
C LEU A 227 -11.32 22.42 12.12
N GLU A 228 -11.51 21.75 10.99
CA GLU A 228 -12.65 22.02 10.08
C GLU A 228 -13.99 21.79 10.77
N ALA A 229 -14.15 20.67 11.48
CA ALA A 229 -15.37 20.39 12.22
C ALA A 229 -15.62 21.41 13.35
N MET A 230 -14.57 21.95 13.98
CA MET A 230 -14.68 23.05 14.94
C MET A 230 -15.08 24.38 14.29
N ASN A 231 -14.54 24.68 13.11
CA ASN A 231 -14.87 25.89 12.35
C ASN A 231 -16.32 25.86 11.83
N ASN A 232 -16.78 24.69 11.40
CA ASN A 232 -18.15 24.48 10.91
C ASN A 232 -19.19 24.33 12.04
N GLY A 233 -18.75 24.32 13.31
CA GLY A 233 -19.64 24.18 14.48
C GLY A 233 -20.15 22.76 14.71
N GLU A 234 -19.63 21.76 13.98
CA GLU A 234 -19.93 20.34 14.15
C GLU A 234 -19.27 19.77 15.41
N ARG A 235 -18.17 20.38 15.84
CA ARG A 235 -17.48 20.09 17.10
C ARG A 235 -17.31 21.36 17.94
N GLN A 236 -17.40 21.22 19.26
CA GLN A 236 -17.12 22.33 20.18
C GLN A 236 -15.65 22.76 20.06
N LYS A 237 -15.42 24.07 19.89
CA LYS A 237 -14.06 24.65 19.94
C LYS A 237 -13.39 24.31 21.28
N ASN A 238 -12.16 23.81 21.21
CA ASN A 238 -11.38 23.42 22.38
C ASN A 238 -9.92 23.87 22.20
N ASP A 239 -9.51 24.89 22.96
CA ASP A 239 -8.17 25.45 22.86
C ASP A 239 -7.05 24.48 23.21
N THR A 240 -7.28 23.56 24.15
CA THR A 240 -6.30 22.53 24.49
C THR A 240 -6.04 21.62 23.30
N VAL A 241 -7.10 21.17 22.62
CA VAL A 241 -6.98 20.32 21.42
C VAL A 241 -6.29 21.06 20.28
N VAL A 242 -6.68 22.32 20.01
CA VAL A 242 -6.05 23.17 18.99
C VAL A 242 -4.56 23.34 19.27
N ASN A 243 -4.18 23.63 20.52
CA ASN A 243 -2.78 23.76 20.91
C ASN A 243 -2.03 22.43 20.74
N THR A 244 -2.62 21.29 21.09
CA THR A 244 -1.99 19.98 20.89
C THR A 244 -1.76 19.67 19.41
N ILE A 245 -2.73 19.95 18.53
CA ILE A 245 -2.57 19.79 17.08
C ILE A 245 -1.45 20.71 16.57
N TYR A 246 -1.41 21.97 17.00
CA TYR A 246 -0.33 22.89 16.63
C TYR A 246 1.05 22.42 17.10
N GLN A 247 1.19 21.92 18.33
CA GLN A 247 2.47 21.40 18.82
C GLN A 247 2.93 20.16 18.04
N ASN A 248 2.01 19.31 17.61
CA ASN A 248 2.34 18.18 16.75
C ASN A 248 2.75 18.66 15.34
N GLU A 249 2.17 19.75 14.82
CA GLU A 249 2.56 20.39 13.55
C GLU A 249 4.02 20.85 13.60
N ILE A 250 4.39 21.55 14.67
CA ILE A 250 5.78 21.97 14.89
C ILE A 250 6.72 20.76 14.97
N LYS A 251 6.37 19.70 15.71
CA LYS A 251 7.18 18.47 15.79
C LYS A 251 7.37 17.79 14.43
N ALA A 252 6.36 17.82 13.56
CA ALA A 252 6.45 17.30 12.19
C ALA A 252 7.44 18.09 11.35
N ILE A 253 7.31 19.42 11.37
CA ILE A 253 8.21 20.33 10.67
C ILE A 253 9.65 20.15 11.17
N GLU A 254 9.85 20.09 12.48
CA GLU A 254 11.16 19.86 13.07
C GLU A 254 11.76 18.49 12.71
N SER A 255 10.93 17.46 12.57
CA SER A 255 11.39 16.14 12.14
C SER A 255 11.96 16.20 10.72
N LEU A 256 11.24 16.87 9.81
CA LEU A 256 11.74 17.13 8.44
C LEU A 256 13.06 17.89 8.48
N VAL A 257 13.19 18.93 9.32
CA VAL A 257 14.45 19.67 9.49
C VAL A 257 15.58 18.78 10.00
N ARG A 258 15.33 17.96 11.04
CA ARG A 258 16.33 17.02 11.59
C ARG A 258 16.81 16.00 10.57
N GLN A 259 15.93 15.58 9.67
CA GLN A 259 16.24 14.64 8.59
C GLN A 259 16.87 15.34 7.36
N GLY A 260 17.06 16.66 7.42
CA GLY A 260 17.71 17.44 6.38
C GLY A 260 16.78 17.94 5.28
N SER A 261 15.46 17.77 5.41
CA SER A 261 14.44 18.14 4.40
C SER A 261 13.97 19.58 4.51
N TYR A 262 14.91 20.52 4.50
CA TYR A 262 14.65 21.94 4.75
C TYR A 262 13.65 22.56 3.76
N TYR A 263 13.67 22.19 2.48
CA TYR A 263 12.69 22.71 1.51
C TYR A 263 11.28 22.19 1.82
N THR A 264 11.13 20.88 2.05
CA THR A 264 9.84 20.28 2.44
C THR A 264 9.33 20.88 3.75
N ALA A 265 10.18 21.02 4.76
CA ALA A 265 9.85 21.67 6.03
C ALA A 265 9.36 23.11 5.83
N PHE A 266 10.04 23.89 4.98
CA PHE A 266 9.61 25.25 4.64
C PHE A 266 8.22 25.26 3.97
N THR A 267 7.94 24.34 3.06
CA THR A 267 6.61 24.24 2.44
C THR A 267 5.55 23.84 3.46
N GLN A 268 5.87 22.97 4.40
CA GLN A 268 4.96 22.56 5.47
C GLN A 268 4.64 23.72 6.40
N VAL A 269 5.60 24.59 6.73
CA VAL A 269 5.33 25.79 7.53
C VAL A 269 4.35 26.73 6.84
N LYS A 270 4.43 26.90 5.52
CA LYS A 270 3.46 27.71 4.77
C LYS A 270 2.03 27.14 4.86
N LYS A 271 1.90 25.82 4.78
CA LYS A 271 0.60 25.15 4.94
C LYS A 271 0.09 25.24 6.38
N ALA A 272 0.99 25.21 7.36
CA ALA A 272 0.62 25.46 8.74
C ALA A 272 0.14 26.92 8.93
N GLU A 273 0.74 27.91 8.27
CA GLU A 273 0.24 29.30 8.27
C GLU A 273 -1.22 29.33 7.78
N GLU A 274 -1.54 28.62 6.69
CA GLU A 274 -2.92 28.54 6.14
C GLU A 274 -3.88 27.75 7.06
N LYS A 275 -3.43 26.62 7.61
CA LYS A 275 -4.24 25.72 8.46
C LYS A 275 -4.67 26.35 9.78
N PHE A 276 -3.87 27.27 10.31
CA PHE A 276 -4.08 27.87 11.63
C PHE A 276 -4.50 29.34 11.59
N ASP A 277 -4.74 29.91 10.39
CA ASP A 277 -5.06 31.33 10.19
C ASP A 277 -6.27 31.78 11.04
N ASP A 278 -7.33 30.98 11.10
CA ASP A 278 -8.56 31.26 11.86
C ASP A 278 -8.38 31.34 13.38
N PHE A 279 -7.21 30.97 13.92
CA PHE A 279 -6.95 30.96 15.37
C PHE A 279 -6.14 32.17 15.86
N GLU A 280 -5.64 33.02 14.96
CA GLU A 280 -4.99 34.34 15.21
C GLU A 280 -3.95 34.39 16.36
N ARG A 281 -3.28 33.27 16.67
CA ARG A 281 -2.34 33.18 17.81
C ARG A 281 -1.03 32.46 17.54
N PHE A 282 -0.88 31.89 16.35
CA PHE A 282 0.28 31.08 15.99
C PHE A 282 1.17 31.74 14.93
N ASP A 283 0.69 32.82 14.31
CA ASP A 283 1.29 33.46 13.14
C ASP A 283 2.75 33.88 13.35
N ASP A 284 3.05 34.51 14.49
CA ASP A 284 4.39 35.02 14.76
C ASP A 284 5.41 33.88 14.87
N GLN A 285 5.04 32.79 15.57
CA GLN A 285 5.88 31.61 15.70
C GLN A 285 6.13 30.93 14.35
N LEU A 286 5.08 30.76 13.54
CA LEU A 286 5.20 30.17 12.20
C LEU A 286 6.03 31.06 11.25
N LYS A 287 5.83 32.38 11.29
CA LYS A 287 6.61 33.34 10.51
C LYS A 287 8.09 33.29 10.89
N ASP A 288 8.41 33.16 12.18
CA ASP A 288 9.79 33.09 12.64
C ASP A 288 10.45 31.76 12.28
N LEU A 289 9.77 30.64 12.50
CA LEU A 289 10.26 29.31 12.06
C LEU A 289 10.51 29.29 10.54
N ARG A 290 9.61 29.86 9.74
CA ARG A 290 9.78 29.99 8.29
C ARG A 290 11.01 30.83 7.92
N LYS A 291 11.25 31.95 8.61
CA LYS A 291 12.45 32.79 8.40
C LYS A 291 13.72 32.05 8.76
N GLU A 292 13.72 31.27 9.84
CA GLU A 292 14.87 30.49 10.29
C GLU A 292 15.26 29.43 9.24
N ILE A 293 14.31 28.60 8.80
CA ILE A 293 14.54 27.60 7.77
C ILE A 293 15.04 28.26 6.47
N ARG A 294 14.44 29.39 6.06
CA ARG A 294 14.81 30.13 4.85
C ARG A 294 16.27 30.64 4.85
N LYS A 295 16.85 30.92 6.02
CA LYS A 295 18.21 31.43 6.14
C LYS A 295 19.27 30.34 5.95
N THR A 296 18.92 29.08 6.20
CA THR A 296 19.83 27.93 6.07
C THR A 296 20.38 27.80 4.65
N ARG A 297 21.61 27.28 4.54
CA ARG A 297 22.28 27.07 3.26
C ARG A 297 21.63 25.91 2.51
N GLU A 298 21.23 24.89 3.26
CA GLU A 298 20.61 23.65 2.82
C GLU A 298 19.26 23.94 2.15
N PHE A 299 18.40 24.78 2.77
CA PHE A 299 17.17 25.26 2.14
C PHE A 299 17.43 25.93 0.78
N LYS A 300 18.41 26.84 0.70
CA LYS A 300 18.71 27.57 -0.55
C LYS A 300 19.23 26.64 -1.65
N GLN A 301 19.95 25.57 -1.29
CA GLN A 301 20.39 24.55 -2.23
C GLN A 301 19.20 23.71 -2.72
N GLN A 302 18.39 23.19 -1.80
CA GLN A 302 17.23 22.36 -2.13
C GLN A 302 16.18 23.10 -2.94
N ARG A 303 15.88 24.36 -2.57
CA ARG A 303 14.92 25.19 -3.30
C ARG A 303 15.30 25.41 -4.76
N ARG A 304 16.59 25.62 -5.05
CA ARG A 304 17.06 25.81 -6.44
C ARG A 304 16.85 24.55 -7.26
N LYS A 305 17.19 23.39 -6.68
CA LYS A 305 17.06 22.09 -7.33
C LYS A 305 15.62 21.59 -7.47
N TRP A 306 14.72 21.99 -6.58
CA TRP A 306 13.35 21.50 -6.57
C TRP A 306 12.57 21.79 -7.87
N PHE A 307 12.73 22.97 -8.45
CA PHE A 307 12.02 23.34 -9.67
C PHE A 307 12.48 22.51 -10.86
N ASP A 308 13.80 22.38 -11.04
CA ASP A 308 14.39 21.54 -12.10
C ASP A 308 13.93 20.07 -11.96
N ILE A 309 13.98 19.52 -10.74
CA ILE A 309 13.69 18.11 -10.47
C ILE A 309 12.22 17.73 -10.69
N LYS A 310 11.25 18.61 -10.36
CA LYS A 310 9.83 18.27 -10.58
C LYS A 310 9.55 18.02 -12.06
N GLU A 311 10.06 18.90 -12.92
CA GLU A 311 9.89 18.82 -14.37
C GLU A 311 10.68 17.65 -14.96
N GLU A 312 11.96 17.51 -14.60
CA GLU A 312 12.80 16.38 -15.02
C GLU A 312 12.25 15.02 -14.58
N GLU A 313 11.64 14.91 -13.39
CA GLU A 313 11.00 13.68 -12.95
C GLU A 313 9.73 13.38 -13.74
N THR A 314 8.95 14.40 -14.10
CA THR A 314 7.71 14.23 -14.88
C THR A 314 8.04 13.72 -16.29
N PHE A 315 8.98 14.37 -16.98
CA PHE A 315 9.40 13.92 -18.32
C PHE A 315 10.00 12.51 -18.30
N GLN A 316 10.81 12.18 -17.29
CA GLN A 316 11.39 10.83 -17.21
C GLN A 316 10.32 9.75 -17.03
N LYS A 317 9.25 10.03 -16.29
CA LYS A 317 8.12 9.10 -16.14
C LYS A 317 7.37 8.92 -17.45
N GLU A 318 7.10 10.02 -18.17
CA GLU A 318 6.47 10.00 -19.49
C GLU A 318 7.31 9.21 -20.51
N ASP A 319 8.63 9.40 -20.50
CA ASP A 319 9.57 8.62 -21.33
C ASP A 319 9.52 7.13 -20.99
N TYR A 320 9.51 6.77 -19.70
CA TYR A 320 9.39 5.37 -19.28
C TYR A 320 8.06 4.75 -19.73
N ASP A 321 6.94 5.46 -19.57
CA ASP A 321 5.64 4.98 -20.04
C ASP A 321 5.66 4.72 -21.55
N HIS A 322 6.13 5.71 -22.32
CA HIS A 322 6.16 5.65 -23.77
C HIS A 322 7.08 4.55 -24.29
N PHE A 323 8.32 4.48 -23.81
CA PHE A 323 9.29 3.49 -24.27
C PHE A 323 8.88 2.07 -23.87
N LEU A 324 8.32 1.89 -22.67
CA LEU A 324 7.87 0.56 -22.26
C LEU A 324 6.71 0.07 -23.14
N GLU A 325 5.74 0.94 -23.42
CA GLU A 325 4.63 0.61 -24.33
C GLU A 325 5.14 0.20 -25.72
N VAL A 326 6.06 0.99 -26.30
CA VAL A 326 6.65 0.71 -27.61
C VAL A 326 7.44 -0.59 -27.61
N ASP A 327 8.28 -0.84 -26.60
CA ASP A 327 9.11 -2.04 -26.53
C ASP A 327 8.28 -3.32 -26.33
N ILE A 328 7.22 -3.27 -25.52
CA ILE A 328 6.28 -4.39 -25.37
C ILE A 328 5.56 -4.66 -26.71
N PHE A 329 5.09 -3.61 -27.38
CA PHE A 329 4.35 -3.75 -28.64
C PHE A 329 5.22 -4.30 -29.78
N THR A 330 6.49 -3.92 -29.81
CA THR A 330 7.44 -4.30 -30.87
C THR A 330 8.31 -5.51 -30.53
N ASN A 331 8.19 -6.06 -29.31
CA ASN A 331 9.04 -7.14 -28.78
C ASN A 331 10.52 -6.79 -28.85
N ASN A 332 10.88 -5.58 -28.42
CA ASN A 332 12.23 -5.04 -28.59
C ASN A 332 13.22 -5.56 -27.53
N PHE A 333 13.65 -6.81 -27.67
CA PHE A 333 14.63 -7.43 -26.74
C PHE A 333 15.99 -6.72 -26.70
N GLU A 334 16.37 -5.96 -27.74
CA GLU A 334 17.62 -5.19 -27.76
C GLU A 334 17.66 -4.10 -26.67
N ASN A 335 16.48 -3.59 -26.27
CA ASN A 335 16.36 -2.56 -25.23
C ASN A 335 16.42 -3.09 -23.79
N ILE A 336 16.47 -4.41 -23.56
CA ILE A 336 16.58 -4.96 -22.20
C ILE A 336 17.80 -4.41 -21.46
N GLY A 337 18.94 -4.29 -22.15
CA GLY A 337 20.16 -3.72 -21.59
C GLY A 337 19.99 -2.25 -21.18
N TRP A 338 19.25 -1.47 -21.97
CA TRP A 338 18.94 -0.08 -21.65
C TRP A 338 18.08 0.03 -20.39
N TRP A 339 17.04 -0.80 -20.24
CA TRP A 339 16.21 -0.83 -19.02
C TRP A 339 17.00 -1.22 -17.77
N ALA A 340 17.91 -2.18 -17.88
CA ALA A 340 18.81 -2.55 -16.79
C ALA A 340 19.74 -1.38 -16.41
N GLU A 341 20.30 -0.68 -17.41
CA GLU A 341 21.12 0.51 -17.19
C GLU A 341 20.32 1.65 -16.52
N GLN A 342 19.06 1.87 -16.93
CA GLN A 342 18.19 2.85 -16.26
C GLN A 342 18.04 2.54 -14.77
N LEU A 343 17.75 1.28 -14.44
CA LEU A 343 17.60 0.85 -13.05
C LEU A 343 18.90 1.03 -12.25
N ASP A 344 20.05 0.69 -12.83
CA ASP A 344 21.35 0.83 -12.15
C ASP A 344 21.74 2.30 -11.95
N ASN A 345 21.50 3.16 -12.94
CA ASN A 345 21.65 4.61 -12.80
C ASN A 345 20.78 5.18 -11.67
N LEU A 346 19.55 4.67 -11.51
CA LEU A 346 18.66 5.06 -10.41
C LEU A 346 19.18 4.57 -9.06
N LYS A 347 19.75 3.35 -8.98
CA LYS A 347 20.39 2.85 -7.75
C LYS A 347 21.59 3.71 -7.36
N GLU A 348 22.44 4.08 -8.31
CA GLU A 348 23.56 5.01 -8.05
C GLU A 348 23.06 6.38 -7.59
N GLY A 349 21.98 6.88 -8.19
CA GLY A 349 21.33 8.13 -7.81
C GLY A 349 20.89 8.18 -6.34
N LYS A 350 20.59 7.04 -5.72
CA LYS A 350 20.22 6.96 -4.29
C LYS A 350 21.38 7.26 -3.34
N GLU A 351 22.62 7.19 -3.82
CA GLU A 351 23.82 7.54 -3.05
C GLU A 351 24.17 9.04 -3.17
N ASN A 352 23.35 9.83 -3.88
CA ASN A 352 23.60 11.24 -4.07
C ASN A 352 23.56 12.02 -2.74
N LYS A 353 24.55 12.89 -2.53
CA LYS A 353 24.64 13.75 -1.34
C LYS A 353 23.53 14.81 -1.27
N ASN A 354 22.99 15.21 -2.41
CA ASN A 354 21.85 16.11 -2.46
C ASN A 354 20.56 15.32 -2.21
N LEU A 355 19.88 15.65 -1.12
CA LEU A 355 18.66 14.96 -0.70
C LEU A 355 17.53 14.98 -1.75
N ILE A 356 17.39 16.06 -2.52
CA ILE A 356 16.31 16.16 -3.52
C ILE A 356 16.59 15.22 -4.69
N GLU A 357 17.85 15.17 -5.16
CA GLU A 357 18.31 14.24 -6.22
C GLU A 357 18.17 12.79 -5.77
N ARG A 358 18.63 12.50 -4.56
CA ARG A 358 18.50 11.17 -3.95
C ARG A 358 17.04 10.73 -3.88
N ASN A 359 16.16 11.60 -3.39
CA ASN A 359 14.75 11.26 -3.27
C ASN A 359 14.08 11.13 -4.65
N ARG A 360 14.53 11.88 -5.68
CA ARG A 360 14.10 11.68 -7.08
C ARG A 360 14.45 10.27 -7.56
N ALA A 361 15.67 9.81 -7.30
CA ALA A 361 16.11 8.47 -7.68
C ALA A 361 15.24 7.36 -7.05
N TYR A 362 14.92 7.48 -5.74
CA TYR A 362 13.96 6.58 -5.09
C TYR A 362 12.57 6.60 -5.73
N ARG A 363 12.05 7.80 -6.07
CA ARG A 363 10.73 7.93 -6.69
C ARG A 363 10.69 7.36 -8.10
N LEU A 364 11.71 7.60 -8.92
CA LEU A 364 11.77 7.07 -10.29
C LEU A 364 11.95 5.56 -10.31
N GLU A 365 12.75 5.00 -9.40
CA GLU A 365 12.85 3.55 -9.29
C GLU A 365 11.53 2.93 -8.85
N GLY A 366 10.88 3.48 -7.82
CA GLY A 366 9.57 3.03 -7.38
C GLY A 366 8.52 3.12 -8.49
N TYR A 367 8.56 4.18 -9.29
CA TYR A 367 7.71 4.34 -10.47
C TYR A 367 7.95 3.25 -11.51
N LEU A 368 9.22 3.00 -11.87
CA LEU A 368 9.58 2.00 -12.86
C LEU A 368 9.16 0.59 -12.43
N ILE A 369 9.33 0.25 -11.15
CA ILE A 369 8.87 -1.02 -10.58
C ILE A 369 7.35 -1.17 -10.71
N ASP A 370 6.59 -0.13 -10.35
CA ASP A 370 5.13 -0.12 -10.43
C ASP A 370 4.65 -0.24 -11.89
N LEU A 371 5.24 0.56 -12.78
CA LEU A 371 4.95 0.58 -14.22
C LEU A 371 5.15 -0.79 -14.86
N VAL A 372 6.31 -1.43 -14.62
CA VAL A 372 6.60 -2.78 -15.13
C VAL A 372 5.65 -3.80 -14.52
N SER A 373 5.34 -3.70 -13.22
CA SER A 373 4.44 -4.65 -12.54
C SER A 373 3.00 -4.59 -13.08
N ILE A 374 2.48 -3.38 -13.36
CA ILE A 374 1.15 -3.19 -13.96
C ILE A 374 1.11 -3.75 -15.39
N ASN A 375 2.15 -3.44 -16.20
CA ASN A 375 2.23 -3.93 -17.58
C ASN A 375 2.43 -5.44 -17.64
N TYR A 376 3.20 -6.04 -16.72
CA TYR A 376 3.34 -7.49 -16.58
C TYR A 376 1.99 -8.15 -16.35
N LYS A 377 1.25 -7.73 -15.32
CA LYS A 377 -0.08 -8.28 -15.02
C LYS A 377 -1.03 -8.18 -16.21
N THR A 378 -1.08 -7.00 -16.83
CA THR A 378 -1.98 -6.72 -17.97
C THR A 378 -1.61 -7.55 -19.19
N THR A 379 -0.33 -7.62 -19.53
CA THR A 379 0.18 -8.33 -20.71
C THR A 379 0.01 -9.84 -20.57
N ILE A 380 0.33 -10.41 -19.40
CA ILE A 380 0.19 -11.84 -19.13
C ILE A 380 -1.28 -12.30 -19.25
N ALA A 381 -2.23 -11.52 -18.72
CA ALA A 381 -3.65 -11.80 -18.78
C ALA A 381 -4.27 -11.56 -20.18
N SER A 382 -3.57 -10.86 -21.07
CA SER A 382 -4.06 -10.51 -22.40
C SER A 382 -3.82 -11.61 -23.45
N LYS A 383 -4.28 -11.32 -24.69
CA LYS A 383 -3.98 -12.11 -25.89
C LYS A 383 -2.69 -11.69 -26.60
N ALA A 384 -1.77 -11.00 -25.92
CA ALA A 384 -0.45 -10.65 -26.45
C ALA A 384 0.34 -11.91 -26.89
N SER A 385 1.32 -11.73 -27.77
CA SER A 385 2.17 -12.83 -28.25
C SER A 385 3.01 -13.43 -27.12
N ILE A 386 3.52 -14.64 -27.32
CA ILE A 386 4.46 -15.28 -26.39
C ILE A 386 5.68 -14.37 -26.18
N ASP A 387 6.24 -13.82 -27.27
CA ASP A 387 7.37 -12.87 -27.20
C ASP A 387 7.10 -11.66 -26.31
N SER A 388 5.94 -10.99 -26.45
CA SER A 388 5.61 -9.82 -25.60
C SER A 388 5.52 -10.23 -24.13
N LYS A 389 4.98 -11.43 -23.85
CA LYS A 389 4.86 -11.97 -22.50
C LYS A 389 6.22 -12.35 -21.92
N ILE A 390 7.11 -12.93 -22.72
CA ILE A 390 8.50 -13.22 -22.31
C ILE A 390 9.23 -11.89 -22.04
N PHE A 391 9.16 -10.93 -22.96
CA PHE A 391 9.81 -9.62 -22.83
C PHE A 391 9.44 -8.93 -21.51
N ILE A 392 8.14 -8.78 -21.22
CA ILE A 392 7.71 -8.10 -19.99
C ILE A 392 8.04 -8.92 -18.72
N SER A 393 8.08 -10.24 -18.82
CA SER A 393 8.50 -11.10 -17.70
C SER A 393 9.99 -10.91 -17.41
N ILE A 394 10.84 -10.79 -18.45
CA ILE A 394 12.27 -10.48 -18.29
C ILE A 394 12.44 -9.13 -17.60
N LEU A 395 11.74 -8.08 -18.06
CA LEU A 395 11.78 -6.78 -17.39
C LEU A 395 11.34 -6.87 -15.93
N LYS A 396 10.31 -7.68 -15.62
CA LYS A 396 9.87 -7.90 -14.25
C LYS A 396 10.96 -8.51 -13.37
N THR A 397 11.75 -9.47 -13.88
CA THR A 397 12.92 -10.02 -13.16
C THR A 397 14.06 -9.01 -12.96
N ILE A 398 14.18 -8.02 -13.85
CA ILE A 398 15.20 -6.96 -13.73
C ILE A 398 14.85 -6.00 -12.60
N VAL A 399 13.60 -5.55 -12.55
CA VAL A 399 13.12 -4.60 -11.53
C VAL A 399 12.83 -5.26 -10.19
N ASP A 400 12.55 -6.57 -10.17
CA ASP A 400 12.23 -7.34 -8.98
C ASP A 400 12.80 -8.77 -9.06
N LYS A 401 14.08 -8.92 -8.68
CA LYS A 401 14.81 -10.19 -8.73
C LYS A 401 14.27 -11.27 -7.79
N ASN A 402 13.42 -10.90 -6.83
CA ASN A 402 12.88 -11.83 -5.84
C ASN A 402 11.44 -12.26 -6.17
N ASP A 403 10.89 -11.85 -7.31
CA ASP A 403 9.56 -12.27 -7.76
C ASP A 403 9.64 -13.62 -8.49
N PRO A 404 9.29 -14.74 -7.84
CA PRO A 404 9.37 -16.05 -8.48
C PRO A 404 8.40 -16.20 -9.65
N ASP A 405 7.27 -15.48 -9.67
CA ASP A 405 6.23 -15.69 -10.67
C ASP A 405 6.66 -15.17 -12.05
N ALA A 406 7.53 -14.15 -12.10
CA ALA A 406 8.11 -13.65 -13.34
C ALA A 406 9.05 -14.68 -13.98
N TYR A 407 9.94 -15.29 -13.20
CA TYR A 407 10.82 -16.36 -13.69
C TYR A 407 10.02 -17.57 -14.16
N LEU A 408 9.05 -18.02 -13.35
CA LEU A 408 8.21 -19.16 -13.70
C LEU A 408 7.41 -18.91 -14.98
N SER A 409 6.97 -17.66 -15.22
CA SER A 409 6.33 -17.28 -16.48
C SER A 409 7.27 -17.43 -17.66
N ILE A 410 8.54 -17.00 -17.54
CA ILE A 410 9.54 -17.16 -18.62
C ILE A 410 9.79 -18.64 -18.88
N VAL A 411 10.07 -19.43 -17.85
CA VAL A 411 10.33 -20.88 -17.96
C VAL A 411 9.17 -21.58 -18.67
N LYS A 412 7.92 -21.27 -18.29
CA LYS A 412 6.72 -21.82 -18.92
C LYS A 412 6.60 -21.40 -20.39
N LEU A 413 6.73 -20.11 -20.67
CA LEU A 413 6.50 -19.56 -22.01
C LEU A 413 7.58 -19.99 -23.00
N ALA A 414 8.85 -19.87 -22.63
CA ALA A 414 9.98 -20.29 -23.45
C ALA A 414 10.00 -21.80 -23.66
N GLY A 415 9.77 -22.59 -22.60
CA GLY A 415 9.73 -24.05 -22.71
C GLY A 415 8.59 -24.53 -23.62
N HIS A 416 7.42 -23.88 -23.57
CA HIS A 416 6.30 -24.21 -24.47
C HIS A 416 6.60 -23.82 -25.93
N ASP A 417 7.36 -22.76 -26.16
CA ASP A 417 7.78 -22.33 -27.51
C ASP A 417 8.96 -23.15 -28.07
N GLY A 418 9.50 -24.08 -27.27
CA GLY A 418 10.65 -24.91 -27.63
C GLY A 418 12.01 -24.24 -27.42
N ASP A 419 12.04 -23.05 -26.82
CA ASP A 419 13.26 -22.35 -26.41
C ASP A 419 13.73 -22.88 -25.04
N ALA A 420 14.29 -24.09 -25.08
CA ALA A 420 14.83 -24.76 -23.89
C ALA A 420 16.02 -24.00 -23.28
N GLU A 421 16.79 -23.26 -24.08
CA GLU A 421 17.96 -22.51 -23.60
C GLU A 421 17.52 -21.36 -22.69
N THR A 422 16.58 -20.52 -23.15
CA THR A 422 16.02 -19.44 -22.32
C THR A 422 15.30 -19.98 -21.10
N ALA A 423 14.53 -21.07 -21.26
CA ALA A 423 13.83 -21.68 -20.13
C ALA A 423 14.80 -22.18 -19.05
N MET A 424 15.89 -22.86 -19.44
CA MET A 424 16.90 -23.34 -18.50
C MET A 424 17.67 -22.20 -17.83
N LEU A 425 18.01 -21.15 -18.59
CA LEU A 425 18.70 -19.97 -18.05
C LEU A 425 17.89 -19.31 -16.92
N TYR A 426 16.60 -19.01 -17.17
CA TYR A 426 15.76 -18.35 -16.17
C TYR A 426 15.32 -19.28 -15.03
N LEU A 427 15.32 -20.61 -15.26
CA LEU A 427 15.18 -21.58 -14.19
C LEU A 427 16.38 -21.52 -13.22
N GLU A 428 17.61 -21.51 -13.75
CA GLU A 428 18.80 -21.37 -12.92
C GLU A 428 18.80 -20.04 -12.17
N ASP A 429 18.46 -18.93 -12.84
CA ASP A 429 18.39 -17.62 -12.18
C ASP A 429 17.32 -17.59 -11.07
N LEU A 430 16.17 -18.23 -11.24
CA LEU A 430 15.19 -18.43 -10.17
C LEU A 430 15.79 -19.18 -8.99
N LEU A 431 16.50 -20.29 -9.24
CA LEU A 431 17.11 -21.09 -8.18
C LEU A 431 18.20 -20.32 -7.42
N LYS A 432 18.96 -19.45 -8.09
CA LYS A 432 19.94 -18.53 -7.48
C LYS A 432 19.32 -17.53 -6.50
N THR A 433 18.01 -17.22 -6.63
CA THR A 433 17.28 -16.39 -5.64
C THR A 433 17.08 -17.10 -4.29
N GLY A 434 17.32 -18.41 -4.23
CA GLY A 434 17.03 -19.24 -3.07
C GLY A 434 15.64 -19.86 -3.10
N TYR A 435 14.94 -19.87 -4.24
CA TYR A 435 13.67 -20.55 -4.43
C TYR A 435 13.76 -22.05 -4.11
N LYS A 436 12.77 -22.60 -3.38
CA LYS A 436 12.79 -23.98 -2.85
C LYS A 436 11.54 -24.82 -3.16
N ASP A 437 10.53 -24.27 -3.82
CA ASP A 437 9.34 -25.05 -4.20
C ASP A 437 9.58 -25.80 -5.52
N PHE A 438 10.40 -26.85 -5.42
CA PHE A 438 10.77 -27.69 -6.56
C PHE A 438 9.57 -28.46 -7.14
N ASN A 439 8.54 -28.72 -6.34
CA ASN A 439 7.34 -29.39 -6.84
C ASN A 439 6.62 -28.53 -7.87
N LYS A 440 6.48 -27.23 -7.60
CA LYS A 440 5.89 -26.28 -8.56
C LYS A 440 6.62 -26.27 -9.91
N LEU A 441 7.93 -26.56 -9.96
CA LEU A 441 8.72 -26.63 -11.21
C LEU A 441 8.34 -27.83 -12.09
N TYR A 442 8.02 -28.97 -11.47
CA TYR A 442 7.55 -30.17 -12.16
C TYR A 442 6.04 -30.13 -12.49
N GLU A 443 5.31 -29.17 -11.93
CA GLU A 443 3.89 -28.96 -12.20
C GLU A 443 3.64 -27.91 -13.30
N ILE A 444 4.70 -27.31 -13.85
CA ILE A 444 4.58 -26.35 -14.95
C ILE A 444 4.02 -27.09 -16.19
N GLU A 445 2.80 -26.73 -16.57
CA GLU A 445 2.14 -27.29 -17.75
C GLU A 445 2.83 -26.87 -19.06
N GLY A 446 2.91 -27.80 -20.01
CA GLY A 446 3.35 -27.51 -21.37
C GLY A 446 4.87 -27.58 -21.60
N ILE A 447 5.65 -28.01 -20.60
CA ILE A 447 7.11 -28.12 -20.69
C ILE A 447 7.63 -29.52 -20.34
N LEU A 448 6.83 -30.57 -20.57
CA LEU A 448 7.17 -31.95 -20.17
C LEU A 448 8.51 -32.42 -20.76
N ASP A 449 8.78 -32.07 -22.01
CA ASP A 449 10.05 -32.42 -22.68
C ASP A 449 11.25 -31.82 -21.94
N LEU A 450 11.11 -30.59 -21.44
CA LEU A 450 12.12 -29.94 -20.61
C LEU A 450 12.23 -30.63 -19.23
N GLN A 451 11.11 -30.92 -18.58
CA GLN A 451 11.09 -31.57 -17.26
C GLN A 451 11.71 -32.98 -17.29
N MET A 452 11.62 -33.69 -18.41
CA MET A 452 12.22 -35.01 -18.61
C MET A 452 13.70 -34.94 -19.01
N SER A 453 14.25 -33.76 -19.34
CA SER A 453 15.63 -33.64 -19.78
C SER A 453 16.60 -33.90 -18.61
N THR A 454 17.77 -34.45 -18.95
CA THR A 454 18.83 -34.69 -17.98
C THR A 454 19.31 -33.37 -17.39
N GLU A 455 19.43 -32.33 -18.22
CA GLU A 455 19.88 -30.99 -17.83
C GLU A 455 18.97 -30.36 -16.78
N PHE A 456 17.65 -30.45 -16.97
CA PHE A 456 16.67 -29.92 -16.00
C PHE A 456 16.82 -30.62 -14.65
N ASN A 457 16.87 -31.95 -14.65
CA ASN A 457 16.92 -32.74 -13.43
C ASN A 457 18.24 -32.55 -12.67
N LEU A 458 19.37 -32.49 -13.38
CA LEU A 458 20.67 -32.17 -12.77
C LEU A 458 20.69 -30.78 -12.14
N LEU A 459 20.07 -29.79 -12.81
CA LEU A 459 19.97 -28.44 -12.26
C LEU A 459 19.13 -28.40 -10.98
N ILE A 460 18.03 -29.16 -10.92
CA ILE A 460 17.23 -29.27 -9.69
C ILE A 460 18.07 -29.86 -8.53
N GLU A 461 18.83 -30.92 -8.79
CA GLU A 461 19.70 -31.55 -7.77
C GLU A 461 20.82 -30.62 -7.29
N GLU A 462 21.45 -29.87 -8.21
CA GLU A 462 22.52 -28.92 -7.89
C GLU A 462 22.08 -27.90 -6.83
N TYR A 463 20.82 -27.45 -6.90
CA TYR A 463 20.25 -26.47 -5.96
C TYR A 463 19.51 -27.12 -4.76
N GLY A 464 19.65 -28.44 -4.59
CA GLY A 464 19.19 -29.20 -3.42
C GLY A 464 17.76 -29.74 -3.51
N GLY A 465 17.19 -29.83 -4.72
CA GLY A 465 15.96 -30.55 -4.98
C GLY A 465 16.20 -32.04 -5.27
N GLU A 466 15.12 -32.81 -5.41
CA GLU A 466 15.17 -34.22 -5.81
C GLU A 466 14.74 -34.34 -7.28
N ALA A 467 15.59 -34.92 -8.12
CA ALA A 467 15.26 -35.15 -9.52
C ALA A 467 14.19 -36.23 -9.68
N LYS A 468 13.17 -35.94 -10.50
CA LYS A 468 12.05 -36.87 -10.77
C LYS A 468 12.26 -37.77 -11.99
N TYR A 469 13.09 -37.33 -12.93
CA TYR A 469 13.31 -38.02 -14.20
C TYR A 469 14.81 -38.17 -14.47
N ILE A 470 15.56 -38.82 -13.57
CA ILE A 470 16.93 -39.24 -13.92
C ILE A 470 16.83 -40.48 -14.80
N ILE A 471 17.10 -40.33 -16.09
CA ILE A 471 17.39 -41.45 -16.97
C ILE A 471 18.86 -41.82 -16.70
N PHE A 472 19.09 -42.92 -15.98
CA PHE A 472 20.43 -43.49 -15.93
C PHE A 472 20.87 -43.82 -17.35
N ASP A 473 22.02 -43.27 -17.73
CA ASP A 473 22.80 -43.60 -18.92
C ASP A 473 23.16 -45.10 -18.92
N SER A 474 22.19 -45.97 -19.21
CA SER A 474 22.49 -47.32 -19.69
C SER A 474 23.01 -47.30 -21.12
N GLU A 475 23.11 -46.12 -21.76
CA GLU A 475 23.61 -45.96 -23.12
C GLU A 475 25.10 -45.58 -23.20
N ARG A 476 25.66 -44.84 -22.21
CA ARG A 476 27.12 -44.61 -22.12
C ARG A 476 27.93 -45.87 -21.89
N GLU A 477 27.42 -46.82 -21.10
CA GLU A 477 28.12 -48.11 -20.89
C GLU A 477 28.08 -48.99 -22.15
N THR A 478 27.07 -48.87 -23.03
CA THR A 478 27.02 -49.62 -24.29
C THR A 478 27.97 -49.08 -25.35
N GLU A 479 28.14 -47.75 -25.46
CA GLU A 479 29.12 -47.18 -26.41
C GLU A 479 30.57 -47.45 -25.97
N GLU A 480 30.87 -47.38 -24.66
CA GLU A 480 32.19 -47.80 -24.14
C GLU A 480 32.40 -49.32 -24.21
N ALA A 481 31.36 -50.15 -24.00
CA ALA A 481 31.47 -51.60 -24.11
C ALA A 481 31.55 -52.11 -25.57
N GLU A 482 30.96 -51.40 -26.53
CA GLU A 482 31.12 -51.71 -27.96
C GLU A 482 32.46 -51.21 -28.51
N ALA A 483 32.97 -50.06 -28.06
CA ALA A 483 34.32 -49.59 -28.41
C ALA A 483 35.43 -50.49 -27.84
N THR A 484 35.20 -51.15 -26.69
CA THR A 484 36.16 -52.08 -26.08
C THR A 484 36.08 -53.51 -26.65
N LYS A 485 35.03 -53.85 -27.42
CA LYS A 485 34.88 -55.14 -28.11
C LYS A 485 35.43 -55.18 -29.54
N VAL A 486 35.88 -54.05 -30.08
CA VAL A 486 36.42 -53.93 -31.45
C VAL A 486 37.93 -53.64 -31.48
N ASN A 487 38.65 -53.93 -30.38
CA ASN A 487 40.13 -53.96 -30.38
C ASN A 487 40.68 -55.39 -30.22
#